data_AF-A0A202E5N9-F1
#
_entry.id   AF-A0A202E5N9-F1
#
_cell.length_a   1.000
_cell.length_b   1.000
_cell.length_c   1.000
_cell.angle_alpha   90.00
_cell.angle_beta   90.00
_cell.angle_gamma   90.00
#
_symmetry.space_group_name_H-M   'P 1'
#
loop_
_entity.id
_entity.type
_entity.pdbx_description
1 polymer ?
#
loop_
_entity_poly.entity_id
_entity_poly.type
_entity_poly.pdbx_seq_one_letter_code
_entity_poly.pdbx_strand_id
1 'polypeptide(L)'
;MTTHRWTSSTRLKRHDTGEVIPPGETFEPTESELRAYGNQIEQIEEDAGDVADTEPNDGSEDVTFDEDAWFADHDGYQDRIETVESGVVDDVLEEIKDVERSEKVIEAAKARRDDPED
;
A
#
# COMPACT_ATOMS: atom_id res chain seq x y z
N MET A 1 20.01 7.55 -19.71
CA MET A 1 19.48 7.67 -18.34
C MET A 1 18.32 6.70 -18.27
N THR A 2 18.29 5.85 -17.25
CA THR A 2 17.23 4.85 -17.12
C THR A 2 16.24 5.37 -16.11
N THR A 3 15.22 6.05 -16.61
CA THR A 3 14.18 6.65 -15.80
C THR A 3 13.20 5.56 -15.39
N HIS A 4 12.70 5.61 -14.16
CA HIS A 4 11.73 4.64 -13.65
C HIS A 4 10.50 5.36 -13.12
N ARG A 5 9.35 4.70 -13.18
CA ARG A 5 8.09 5.22 -12.65
C ARG A 5 7.76 4.54 -11.33
N TRP A 6 7.38 5.32 -10.34
CA TRP A 6 6.90 4.79 -9.06
C TRP A 6 5.47 4.24 -9.19
N THR A 7 5.26 2.95 -8.98
CA THR A 7 3.97 2.28 -9.23
C THR A 7 3.13 2.05 -7.97
N SER A 8 3.67 2.32 -6.78
CA SER A 8 2.91 2.17 -5.52
C SER A 8 1.86 3.27 -5.35
N SER A 9 0.73 2.93 -4.72
CA SER A 9 -0.34 3.87 -4.37
C SER A 9 0.04 4.86 -3.26
N THR A 10 1.18 4.66 -2.60
CA THR A 10 1.69 5.53 -1.53
C THR A 10 2.85 6.39 -2.03
N ARG A 11 3.24 7.45 -1.31
CA ARG A 11 4.40 8.27 -1.71
C ARG A 11 5.70 7.60 -1.27
N LEU A 12 6.70 7.54 -2.14
CA LEU A 12 8.05 7.13 -1.78
C LEU A 12 8.79 8.31 -1.15
N LYS A 13 9.38 8.10 0.03
CA LYS A 13 10.29 9.08 0.66
C LYS A 13 11.72 8.56 0.56
N ARG A 14 12.56 9.24 -0.21
CA ARG A 14 13.97 8.90 -0.38
C ARG A 14 14.73 9.24 0.90
N HIS A 15 15.42 8.25 1.46
CA HIS A 15 16.12 8.41 2.73
C HIS A 15 17.43 9.21 2.57
N ASP A 16 18.01 9.19 1.38
CA ASP A 16 19.27 9.82 0.99
C ASP A 16 19.09 11.30 0.62
N THR A 17 18.07 11.65 -0.17
CA THR A 17 17.81 13.03 -0.59
C THR A 17 16.70 13.74 0.21
N GLY A 18 15.87 12.99 0.93
CA GLY A 18 14.67 13.52 1.59
C GLY A 18 13.52 13.84 0.64
N GLU A 19 13.69 13.58 -0.66
CA GLU A 19 12.72 13.80 -1.71
C GLU A 19 11.49 12.90 -1.55
N VAL A 20 10.33 13.41 -1.93
CA VAL A 20 9.08 12.66 -1.88
C VAL A 20 8.55 12.50 -3.30
N ILE A 21 8.54 11.26 -3.79
CA ILE A 21 8.05 10.89 -5.12
C ILE A 21 6.60 10.42 -4.97
N PRO A 22 5.62 11.12 -5.56
CA PRO A 22 4.22 10.68 -5.55
C PRO A 22 3.97 9.50 -6.49
N PRO A 23 2.83 8.79 -6.30
CA PRO A 23 2.38 7.73 -7.20
C PRO A 23 2.42 8.16 -8.67
N GLY A 24 3.03 7.34 -9.51
CA GLY A 24 3.10 7.53 -10.95
C GLY A 24 4.15 8.53 -11.43
N GLU A 25 4.92 9.16 -10.55
CA GLU A 25 5.99 10.08 -10.94
C GLU A 25 7.27 9.33 -11.34
N THR A 26 8.01 9.94 -12.27
CA THR A 26 9.22 9.39 -12.87
C THR A 26 10.45 9.91 -12.14
N PHE A 27 11.40 9.04 -11.85
CA PHE A 27 12.63 9.37 -11.14
C PHE A 27 13.77 8.45 -11.55
N GLU A 28 14.99 8.80 -11.16
CA GLU A 28 16.17 7.96 -11.35
C GLU A 28 16.51 7.22 -10.04
N PRO A 29 16.13 5.94 -9.89
CA PRO A 29 16.46 5.15 -8.71
C PRO A 29 17.95 4.80 -8.70
N THR A 30 18.52 4.77 -7.49
CA THR A 30 19.83 4.19 -7.23
C THR A 30 19.80 2.66 -7.33
N GLU A 31 20.95 2.01 -7.47
CA GLU A 31 21.04 0.54 -7.44
C GLU A 31 20.48 -0.08 -6.15
N SER A 32 20.60 0.65 -5.03
CA SER A 32 20.02 0.23 -3.75
C SER A 32 18.49 0.32 -3.75
N GLU A 33 17.92 1.37 -4.34
CA GLU A 33 16.47 1.53 -4.51
C GLU A 33 15.91 0.51 -5.50
N LEU A 34 16.65 0.18 -6.57
CA LEU A 34 16.30 -0.90 -7.49
C LEU A 34 16.19 -2.25 -6.79
N ARG A 35 17.12 -2.54 -5.88
CA ARG A 35 17.09 -3.77 -5.08
C ARG A 35 15.96 -3.78 -4.04
N ALA A 36 15.68 -2.63 -3.43
CA ALA A 36 14.69 -2.52 -2.35
C ALA A 36 13.25 -2.45 -2.87
N TYR A 37 13.03 -1.78 -3.99
CA TYR A 37 11.71 -1.44 -4.52
C TYR A 37 11.47 -1.98 -5.93
N GLY A 38 12.23 -2.99 -6.38
CA GLY A 38 12.15 -3.53 -7.75
C GLY A 38 10.74 -3.89 -8.20
N ASN A 39 9.86 -4.33 -7.29
CA ASN A 39 8.47 -4.69 -7.59
C ASN A 39 7.51 -3.47 -7.62
N GLN A 40 7.99 -2.28 -7.24
CA GLN A 40 7.22 -1.04 -7.09
C GLN A 40 7.74 0.09 -7.98
N ILE A 41 8.66 -0.22 -8.88
CA ILE A 41 9.24 0.68 -9.86
C ILE A 41 9.24 0.02 -11.22
N GLU A 42 8.78 0.73 -12.23
CA GLU A 42 8.74 0.26 -13.60
C GLU A 42 9.77 1.02 -14.43
N GLN A 43 10.63 0.32 -15.17
CA GLN A 43 11.58 0.96 -16.08
C GLN A 43 10.83 1.58 -17.27
N ILE A 44 11.02 2.88 -17.50
CA ILE A 44 10.47 3.57 -18.66
C ILE A 44 11.60 3.94 -19.62
N GLU A 45 11.40 3.64 -20.90
CA GLU A 45 12.27 4.15 -21.96
C GLU A 45 11.74 5.53 -22.37
N GLU A 46 12.51 6.60 -22.12
CA GLU A 46 12.18 7.93 -22.64
C GLU A 46 12.34 7.91 -24.17
N ASP A 47 11.28 7.57 -24.89
CA ASP A 47 11.15 7.95 -26.30
C ASP A 47 10.77 9.44 -26.34
N ALA A 48 11.73 10.26 -26.74
CA ALA A 48 11.55 11.70 -26.85
C ALA A 48 10.64 12.03 -28.05
N GLY A 49 9.34 12.05 -27.79
CA GLY A 49 8.37 12.89 -28.50
C GLY A 49 7.36 12.14 -29.37
N ASP A 50 6.11 12.15 -28.94
CA ASP A 50 5.03 12.83 -29.68
C ASP A 50 3.82 12.94 -28.74
N VAL A 51 3.19 14.11 -28.71
CA VAL A 51 1.85 14.27 -28.14
C VAL A 51 0.87 13.60 -29.10
N ALA A 52 0.78 12.27 -29.04
CA ALA A 52 -0.34 11.58 -29.63
C ALA A 52 -1.56 11.86 -28.75
N ASP A 53 -2.35 12.84 -29.20
CA ASP A 53 -3.80 12.87 -29.05
C ASP A 53 -4.31 11.45 -29.35
N THR A 54 -4.30 10.60 -28.33
CA THR A 54 -4.97 9.32 -28.42
C THR A 54 -6.40 9.70 -28.14
N GLU A 55 -7.18 9.83 -29.22
CA GLU A 55 -8.63 9.63 -29.19
C GLU A 55 -8.95 8.61 -28.08
N PRO A 56 -10.04 8.77 -27.32
CA PRO A 56 -10.47 7.72 -26.40
C PRO A 56 -10.63 6.45 -27.23
N ASN A 57 -9.62 5.59 -27.17
CA ASN A 57 -9.67 4.28 -27.77
C ASN A 57 -10.74 3.57 -26.95
N ASP A 58 -11.94 3.52 -27.51
CA ASP A 58 -13.03 2.60 -27.16
C ASP A 58 -12.59 1.16 -27.52
N GLY A 59 -11.36 0.82 -27.15
CA GLY A 59 -10.80 -0.51 -27.12
C GLY A 59 -10.83 -0.90 -25.66
N SER A 60 -11.97 -1.40 -25.22
CA SER A 60 -12.03 -2.23 -24.02
C SER A 60 -11.13 -3.45 -24.27
N GLU A 61 -9.81 -3.29 -24.10
CA GLU A 61 -9.02 -4.40 -23.64
C GLU A 61 -9.57 -4.70 -22.26
N ASP A 62 -10.48 -5.69 -22.22
CA ASP A 62 -10.95 -6.30 -21.01
C ASP A 62 -9.72 -6.72 -20.22
N VAL A 63 -9.26 -5.84 -19.31
CA VAL A 63 -8.31 -6.19 -18.27
C VAL A 63 -9.10 -7.11 -17.34
N THR A 64 -9.28 -8.35 -17.76
CA THR A 64 -9.93 -9.38 -16.95
C THR A 64 -9.00 -9.62 -15.78
N PHE A 65 -9.42 -9.17 -14.59
CA PHE A 65 -8.78 -9.53 -13.34
C PHE A 65 -8.80 -11.06 -13.24
N ASP A 66 -7.62 -11.67 -13.41
CA ASP A 66 -7.42 -13.10 -13.24
C ASP A 66 -7.19 -13.36 -11.74
N GLU A 67 -8.27 -13.72 -11.07
CA GLU A 67 -8.30 -13.98 -9.64
C GLU A 67 -7.34 -15.12 -9.26
N ASP A 68 -7.26 -16.17 -10.08
CA ASP A 68 -6.42 -17.34 -9.84
C ASP A 68 -4.93 -16.97 -9.94
N ALA A 69 -4.55 -16.20 -10.95
CA ALA A 69 -3.17 -15.72 -11.12
C ALA A 69 -2.77 -14.74 -10.01
N TRP A 70 -3.70 -13.89 -9.57
CA TRP A 70 -3.46 -12.93 -8.50
C TRP A 70 -3.24 -13.62 -7.14
N PHE A 71 -4.05 -14.62 -6.80
CA PHE A 71 -3.83 -15.41 -5.58
C PHE A 71 -2.59 -16.31 -5.66
N ALA A 72 -2.19 -16.74 -6.85
CA ALA A 72 -0.98 -17.55 -7.05
C ALA A 72 0.33 -16.74 -6.91
N ASP A 73 0.34 -15.45 -7.26
CA ASP A 73 1.50 -14.56 -7.11
C ASP A 73 1.63 -13.99 -5.68
N HIS A 74 0.53 -13.97 -4.93
CA HIS A 74 0.49 -13.45 -3.57
C HIS A 74 0.39 -14.57 -2.52
N ASP A 75 1.53 -15.17 -2.20
CA ASP A 75 1.71 -16.11 -1.10
C ASP A 75 1.08 -15.59 0.21
N GLY A 76 0.33 -16.44 0.91
CA GLY A 76 -0.27 -16.16 2.21
C GLY A 76 -1.66 -15.52 2.19
N TYR A 77 -2.23 -15.18 1.03
CA TYR A 77 -3.65 -14.76 0.97
C TYR A 77 -4.61 -15.91 1.29
N GLN A 78 -4.30 -17.13 0.87
CA GLN A 78 -5.07 -18.32 1.24
C GLN A 78 -5.07 -18.52 2.77
N ASP A 79 -3.91 -18.40 3.43
CA ASP A 79 -3.81 -18.49 4.88
C ASP A 79 -4.62 -17.39 5.60
N ARG A 80 -4.66 -16.19 5.02
CA ARG A 80 -5.46 -15.07 5.55
C ARG A 80 -6.96 -15.31 5.38
N ILE A 81 -7.38 -15.87 4.25
CA ILE A 81 -8.78 -16.27 4.04
C ILE A 81 -9.16 -17.34 5.07
N GLU A 82 -8.35 -18.38 5.25
CA GLU A 82 -8.57 -19.43 6.25
C GLU A 82 -8.63 -18.85 7.68
N THR A 83 -7.80 -17.84 7.99
CA THR A 83 -7.83 -17.16 9.31
C THR A 83 -9.13 -16.39 9.54
N VAL A 84 -9.70 -15.78 8.49
CA VAL A 84 -11.01 -15.11 8.57
C VAL A 84 -12.13 -16.15 8.71
N GLU A 85 -12.11 -17.20 7.89
CA GLU A 85 -13.14 -18.24 7.89
C GLU A 85 -13.14 -19.10 9.15
N SER A 86 -11.99 -19.25 9.80
CA SER A 86 -11.87 -19.98 11.07
C SER A 86 -12.42 -19.22 12.29
N GLY A 87 -12.82 -17.95 12.14
CA GLY A 87 -13.39 -17.14 13.23
C GLY A 87 -12.35 -16.57 14.20
N VAL A 88 -11.06 -16.79 13.98
CA VAL A 88 -9.97 -16.22 14.80
C VAL A 88 -10.04 -14.70 14.83
N VAL A 89 -10.44 -14.07 13.72
CA VAL A 89 -10.64 -12.62 13.65
C VAL A 89 -11.76 -12.16 14.58
N ASP A 90 -12.86 -12.91 14.64
CA ASP A 90 -13.99 -12.57 15.52
C ASP A 90 -13.61 -12.71 16.99
N ASP A 91 -12.89 -13.77 17.35
CA ASP A 91 -12.37 -13.98 18.72
C ASP A 91 -11.43 -12.83 19.15
N VAL A 92 -10.52 -12.42 18.26
CA VAL A 92 -9.61 -11.29 18.53
C VAL A 92 -10.38 -9.98 18.70
N LEU A 93 -11.40 -9.73 17.88
CA LEU A 93 -12.23 -8.54 17.99
C LEU A 93 -13.04 -8.52 19.30
N GLU A 94 -13.48 -9.69 19.77
CA GLU A 94 -14.13 -9.82 21.07
C GLU A 94 -13.15 -9.54 22.23
N GLU A 95 -11.93 -10.07 22.16
CA GLU A 95 -10.89 -9.81 23.16
C GLU A 95 -10.54 -8.30 23.24
N ILE A 96 -10.36 -7.64 22.10
CA ILE A 96 -10.09 -6.19 22.05
C ILE A 96 -11.23 -5.42 22.73
N LYS A 97 -12.48 -5.78 22.44
CA LYS A 97 -13.66 -5.13 23.00
C LYS A 97 -13.75 -5.32 24.53
N ASP A 98 -13.37 -6.48 25.03
CA ASP A 98 -13.30 -6.75 26.46
C ASP A 98 -12.17 -5.95 27.14
N VAL A 99 -11.02 -5.81 26.48
CA VAL A 99 -9.92 -4.96 26.95
C VAL A 99 -10.32 -3.48 26.95
N GLU A 100 -11.03 -2.99 25.93
CA GLU A 100 -11.51 -1.59 25.89
C GLU A 100 -12.56 -1.30 26.97
N ARG A 101 -13.35 -2.31 27.35
CA ARG A 101 -14.30 -2.24 28.46
C ARG A 101 -13.67 -2.51 29.82
N SER A 102 -12.37 -2.80 29.86
CA SER A 102 -11.61 -2.96 31.09
C SER A 102 -11.71 -1.68 31.92
N GLU A 103 -11.98 -1.87 33.21
CA GLU A 103 -12.01 -0.80 34.20
C GLU A 103 -10.72 0.04 34.17
N LYS A 104 -9.58 -0.60 33.90
CA LYS A 104 -8.27 0.05 33.78
C LYS A 104 -8.17 0.99 32.57
N VAL A 105 -8.77 0.64 31.44
CA VAL A 105 -8.80 1.48 30.23
C VAL A 105 -9.79 2.63 30.42
N ILE A 106 -10.95 2.35 31.03
CA ILE A 106 -11.97 3.36 31.34
C ILE A 106 -11.41 4.40 32.31
N GLU A 107 -10.73 3.98 33.39
CA GLU A 107 -10.09 4.89 34.35
C GLU A 107 -8.98 5.70 33.71
N ALA A 108 -8.13 5.09 32.87
CA ALA A 108 -7.08 5.80 32.16
C ALA A 108 -7.65 6.83 31.17
N ALA A 109 -8.74 6.50 30.46
CA ALA A 109 -9.43 7.43 29.57
C ALA A 109 -10.10 8.57 30.34
N LYS A 110 -10.71 8.27 31.49
CA LYS A 110 -11.33 9.27 32.36
C LYS A 110 -10.30 10.21 32.98
N ALA A 111 -9.16 9.69 33.45
CA ALA A 111 -8.06 10.48 33.97
C ALA A 111 -7.51 11.47 32.93
N ARG A 112 -7.41 11.09 31.64
CA ARG A 112 -7.03 12.02 30.57
C ARG A 112 -8.11 13.07 30.26
N ARG A 113 -9.39 12.74 30.44
CA ARG A 113 -10.50 13.67 30.18
C ARG A 113 -10.68 14.70 31.30
N ASP A 114 -10.42 14.29 32.53
CA ASP A 114 -10.52 15.11 33.72
C ASP A 114 -9.19 15.82 34.07
N ASP A 115 -8.18 15.75 33.19
CA ASP A 115 -6.94 16.53 33.26
C ASP A 115 -7.19 17.89 32.59
N PRO A 116 -7.45 18.98 33.34
CA PRO A 116 -7.38 20.31 32.77
C PRO A 116 -5.91 20.59 32.47
N GLU A 117 -5.57 20.72 31.19
CA GLU A 117 -4.26 21.27 30.79
C GLU A 117 -4.02 22.57 31.58
N ASP A 118 -2.99 22.59 32.44
CA ASP A 118 -2.49 23.78 33.15
C ASP A 118 -1.68 24.67 32.19
#